data_AF-A0A086P8K6-F1
#
_entry.id   AF-A0A086P8K6-F1
#
_cell.length_a   1.000
_cell.length_b   1.000
_cell.length_c   1.000
_cell.angle_alpha   90.00
_cell.angle_beta   90.00
_cell.angle_gamma   90.00
#
_symmetry.space_group_name_H-M   'P 1'
#
loop_
_entity.id
_entity.type
_entity.pdbx_description
1 polymer ?
#
loop_
_entity_poly.entity_id
_entity_poly.type
_entity_poly.pdbx_seq_one_letter_code
_entity_poly.pdbx_strand_id
1 'polypeptide(L)'
;MDAIYSLFFVCYAAGFLLVAFLWRWYLLPIGAGLLLLLWWTIRGVFNEDSPGVIIAAPMVGLAFLGVLAGLLAALIVLSTRKFARRWASPMVILPATFFTVPVFVFGLFFWQQANLKAHRAPPSASCLTRLHPVVLGGTALTLPLAPAFSVGQGREYDPSYPLDVNEKAREFCAKTSAGPIKITNLTARLTPDYTRHLTVRRSAFCASVKPYGWWHDLCRREHDDNPPSDYPREVSFYVLGEYNSRKMHAFSSDELERLKVDGLTAEELGRGVRRFGDGHYSYFTRRDVPGYLARCYATGPMKTDLACVAGYRLTSRIGIIYEFLTPADTFAEKSASFDQRARQVFDSLK
;
A
#
# COMPACT_ATOMS: atom_id res chain seq x y z
N MET A 1 29.54 16.67 13.21
CA MET A 1 28.11 16.66 13.60
C MET A 1 27.80 17.79 14.58
N ASP A 2 28.70 18.10 15.51
CA ASP A 2 28.44 19.08 16.58
C ASP A 2 28.16 20.51 16.10
N ALA A 3 28.85 20.97 15.04
CA ALA A 3 28.60 22.29 14.44
C ALA A 3 27.17 22.45 13.88
N ILE A 4 26.59 21.36 13.38
CA ILE A 4 25.24 21.34 12.79
C ILE A 4 24.18 21.43 13.91
N TYR A 5 24.36 20.69 15.00
CA TYR A 5 23.47 20.77 16.16
C TYR A 5 23.53 22.14 16.85
N SER A 6 24.72 22.73 16.97
CA SER A 6 24.88 24.10 17.47
C SER A 6 24.14 25.12 16.60
N LEU A 7 24.23 25.00 15.28
CA LEU A 7 23.52 25.89 14.35
C LEU A 7 22.00 25.76 14.46
N PHE A 8 21.49 24.52 14.57
CA PHE A 8 20.07 24.25 14.79
C PHE A 8 19.54 24.82 16.10
N PHE A 9 20.32 24.69 17.18
CA PHE A 9 19.97 25.27 18.48
C PHE A 9 19.93 26.80 18.42
N VAL A 10 20.89 27.43 17.73
CA VAL A 10 20.92 28.89 17.54
C VAL A 10 19.68 29.38 16.79
N CYS A 11 19.25 28.69 15.73
CA CYS A 11 18.04 29.07 14.98
C CYS A 11 16.76 28.94 15.81
N TYR A 12 16.61 27.85 16.56
CA TYR A 12 15.49 27.67 17.48
C TYR A 12 15.49 28.74 18.58
N ALA A 13 16.66 29.00 19.18
CA ALA A 13 16.81 30.00 20.23
C ALA A 13 16.52 31.42 19.74
N ALA A 14 16.99 31.76 18.54
CA ALA A 14 16.70 33.05 17.92
C ALA A 14 15.18 33.23 17.73
N GLY A 15 14.48 32.23 17.17
CA GLY A 15 13.02 32.29 16.98
C GLY A 15 12.24 32.39 18.29
N PHE A 16 12.66 31.63 19.32
CA PHE A 16 12.03 31.68 20.64
C PHE A 16 12.22 33.04 21.32
N LEU A 17 13.47 33.52 21.40
CA LEU A 17 13.81 34.78 22.06
C LEU A 17 13.15 35.97 21.38
N LEU A 18 13.05 35.93 20.05
CA LEU A 18 12.38 36.93 19.24
C LEU A 18 10.98 37.19 19.75
N VAL A 19 10.20 36.15 19.99
CA VAL A 19 8.78 36.27 20.35
C VAL A 19 8.55 36.34 21.85
N ALA A 20 9.24 35.51 22.62
CA ALA A 20 9.09 35.43 24.08
C ALA A 20 9.30 36.80 24.77
N PHE A 21 10.08 37.68 24.14
CA PHE A 21 10.38 39.02 24.65
C PHE A 21 9.72 40.18 23.87
N LEU A 22 8.83 39.92 22.89
CA LEU A 22 8.12 40.96 22.11
C LEU A 22 7.35 41.98 22.96
N TRP A 23 6.93 41.62 24.17
CA TRP A 23 6.28 42.54 25.11
C TRP A 23 7.20 43.70 25.56
N ARG A 24 8.51 43.58 25.35
CA ARG A 24 9.50 44.64 25.54
C ARG A 24 9.76 45.32 24.20
N TRP A 25 9.06 46.42 23.98
CA TRP A 25 9.03 47.23 22.75
C TRP A 25 10.42 47.60 22.20
N TYR A 26 11.46 47.66 23.05
CA TYR A 26 12.83 47.94 22.64
C TYR A 26 13.56 46.77 21.94
N LEU A 27 13.03 45.54 21.98
CA LEU A 27 13.60 44.35 21.32
C LEU A 27 12.94 44.05 19.95
N LEU A 28 11.85 44.75 19.60
CA LEU A 28 11.18 44.67 18.30
C LEU A 28 12.11 44.83 17.08
N PRO A 29 13.07 45.79 17.03
CA PRO A 29 13.93 45.94 15.86
C PRO A 29 14.87 44.74 15.66
N ILE A 30 15.30 44.09 16.74
CA ILE A 30 16.11 42.87 16.68
C ILE A 30 15.26 41.72 16.13
N GLY A 31 14.00 41.62 16.57
CA GLY A 31 13.05 40.63 16.05
C GLY A 31 12.70 40.84 14.57
N ALA A 32 12.46 42.08 14.14
CA ALA A 32 12.22 42.40 12.75
C ALA A 32 13.45 42.07 11.87
N GLY A 33 14.66 42.34 12.35
CA GLY A 33 15.90 41.98 11.66
C GLY A 33 16.09 40.47 11.51
N LEU A 34 15.79 39.69 12.55
CA LEU A 34 15.84 38.23 12.51
C LEU A 34 14.75 37.62 11.59
N LEU A 35 13.54 38.19 11.56
CA LEU A 35 12.49 37.78 10.62
C LEU A 35 12.84 38.12 9.17
N LEU A 36 13.47 39.28 8.92
CA LEU A 36 13.96 39.64 7.59
C LEU A 36 15.08 38.70 7.12
N LEU A 37 16.02 38.34 8.01
CA LEU A 37 17.06 37.35 7.72
C LEU A 37 16.48 35.96 7.45
N LEU A 38 15.48 35.55 8.23
CA LEU A 38 14.77 34.28 8.02
C LEU A 38 13.98 34.30 6.70
N TRP A 39 13.32 35.41 6.37
CA TRP A 39 12.58 35.57 5.12
C TRP A 39 13.50 35.55 3.90
N TRP A 40 14.65 36.23 3.96
CA TRP A 40 15.65 36.22 2.89
C TRP A 40 16.24 34.83 2.66
N THR A 41 16.54 34.10 3.75
CA THR A 41 17.04 32.72 3.64
C THR A 41 15.98 31.76 3.10
N ILE A 42 14.72 31.88 3.51
CA ILE A 42 13.60 31.12 2.92
C ILE A 42 13.48 31.39 1.43
N ARG A 43 13.47 32.66 1.02
CA ARG A 43 13.26 33.05 -0.38
C ARG A 43 14.40 32.61 -1.30
N GLY A 44 15.64 32.60 -0.80
CA GLY A 44 16.79 32.06 -1.54
C GLY A 44 16.72 30.54 -1.73
N VAL A 45 16.20 29.82 -0.73
CA VAL A 45 16.12 28.35 -0.74
C VAL A 45 15.02 27.83 -1.65
N PHE A 46 13.91 28.55 -1.80
CA PHE A 46 12.81 28.13 -2.69
C PHE A 46 13.00 28.51 -4.16
N ASN A 47 14.03 29.30 -4.49
CA ASN A 47 14.28 29.78 -5.85
C ASN A 47 15.37 29.00 -6.61
N GLU A 48 16.14 28.13 -5.95
CA GLU A 48 17.19 27.34 -6.60
C GLU A 48 17.12 25.88 -6.17
N ASP A 49 17.13 24.94 -7.13
CA ASP A 49 17.32 23.50 -6.94
C ASP A 49 18.75 23.16 -6.47
N SER A 50 19.21 23.84 -5.42
CA SER A 50 20.58 23.71 -4.90
C SER A 50 20.65 22.70 -3.75
N PRO A 51 21.80 22.03 -3.55
CA PRO A 51 22.02 21.13 -2.41
C PRO A 51 21.82 21.79 -1.03
N GLY A 52 21.80 23.13 -0.96
CA GLY A 52 21.57 23.90 0.26
C GLY A 52 20.15 23.75 0.83
N VAL A 53 19.17 23.34 0.02
CA VAL A 53 17.77 23.14 0.46
C VAL A 53 17.65 22.09 1.56
N ILE A 54 18.48 21.03 1.50
CA ILE A 54 18.48 19.93 2.46
C ILE A 54 18.84 20.40 3.87
N ILE A 55 19.65 21.45 3.99
CA ILE A 55 20.08 22.01 5.28
C ILE A 55 19.17 23.17 5.69
N ALA A 56 18.76 24.01 4.74
CA ALA A 56 18.01 25.22 5.05
C ALA A 56 16.54 24.96 5.41
N ALA A 57 15.87 23.99 4.77
CA ALA A 57 14.49 23.63 5.09
C ALA A 57 14.30 23.20 6.57
N PRO A 58 15.14 22.31 7.15
CA PRO A 58 15.04 21.97 8.57
C PRO A 58 15.41 23.14 9.49
N MET A 59 16.34 24.04 9.10
CA MET A 59 16.65 25.24 9.89
C MET A 59 15.46 26.19 9.99
N VAL A 60 14.74 26.40 8.88
CA VAL A 60 13.51 27.19 8.85
C VAL A 60 12.42 26.55 9.72
N GLY A 61 12.25 25.24 9.62
CA GLY A 61 11.30 24.49 10.45
C GLY A 61 11.58 24.66 11.95
N LEU A 62 12.86 24.63 12.35
CA LEU A 62 13.26 24.82 13.75
C LEU A 62 13.12 26.27 14.22
N ALA A 63 13.40 27.26 13.37
CA ALA A 63 13.15 28.66 13.68
C ALA A 63 11.65 28.93 13.88
N PHE A 64 10.80 28.34 13.03
CA PHE A 64 9.34 28.41 13.16
C PHE A 64 8.86 27.72 14.45
N LEU A 65 9.44 26.56 14.80
CA LEU A 65 9.18 25.89 16.07
C LEU A 65 9.55 26.78 17.28
N GLY A 66 10.69 27.49 17.19
CA GLY A 66 11.11 28.48 18.18
C GLY A 66 10.11 29.60 18.35
N VAL A 67 9.64 30.19 17.24
CA VAL A 67 8.60 31.24 17.23
C VAL A 67 7.32 30.75 17.89
N LEU A 68 6.84 29.54 17.55
CA LEU A 68 5.63 28.95 18.15
C LEU A 68 5.80 28.70 19.65
N ALA A 69 6.95 28.16 20.07
CA ALA A 69 7.27 27.96 21.47
C ALA A 69 7.31 29.30 22.23
N GLY A 70 7.89 30.34 21.63
CA GLY A 70 7.93 31.70 22.18
C GLY A 70 6.54 32.33 22.30
N LEU A 71 5.66 32.13 21.30
CA LEU A 71 4.25 32.58 21.35
C LEU A 71 3.50 31.88 22.49
N LEU A 72 3.64 30.56 22.59
CA LEU A 72 3.03 29.77 23.65
C LEU A 72 3.49 30.23 25.03
N ALA A 73 4.80 30.45 25.20
CA ALA A 73 5.37 30.94 26.44
C ALA A 73 4.84 32.34 26.81
N ALA A 74 4.76 33.25 25.83
CA ALA A 74 4.21 34.58 26.02
C ALA A 74 2.72 34.52 26.42
N LEU A 75 1.91 33.69 25.76
CA LEU A 75 0.50 33.50 26.10
C LEU A 75 0.32 32.97 27.53
N ILE A 76 1.09 31.95 27.91
CA ILE A 76 1.05 31.38 29.26
C ILE A 76 1.42 32.46 30.28
N VAL A 77 2.54 33.18 30.09
CA VAL A 77 2.97 34.27 31.00
C VAL A 77 1.93 35.39 31.12
N LEU A 78 1.26 35.76 30.02
CA LEU A 78 0.22 36.79 30.05
C LEU A 78 -1.04 36.33 30.77
N SER A 79 -1.41 35.06 30.63
CA SER A 79 -2.54 34.47 31.34
C SER A 79 -2.28 34.33 32.84
N THR A 80 -1.07 33.94 33.26
CA THR A 80 -0.69 33.72 34.67
C THR A 80 -0.45 35.01 35.43
N ARG A 81 -0.04 36.09 34.73
CA ARG A 81 0.08 37.45 35.31
C ARG A 81 -1.22 37.99 35.90
N LYS A 82 -2.38 37.49 35.47
CA LYS A 82 -3.69 37.86 36.03
C LYS A 82 -3.96 37.22 37.41
N PHE A 83 -3.26 36.14 37.77
CA PHE A 83 -3.64 35.31 38.93
C PHE A 83 -2.58 35.19 40.05
N ALA A 84 -1.27 35.39 39.82
CA ALA A 84 -0.27 35.32 40.89
C ALA A 84 1.06 36.06 40.61
N ARG A 85 1.82 36.33 41.69
CA ARG A 85 3.15 36.99 41.81
C ARG A 85 3.85 37.30 40.47
N ARG A 86 3.83 38.59 40.11
CA ARG A 86 4.33 39.21 38.86
C ARG A 86 5.75 38.83 38.40
N TRP A 87 6.60 38.29 39.26
CA TRP A 87 8.04 38.10 38.99
C TRP A 87 8.49 36.63 38.91
N ALA A 88 7.90 35.73 39.70
CA ALA A 88 8.30 34.32 39.71
C ALA A 88 7.79 33.54 38.49
N SER A 89 6.64 33.96 37.93
CA SER A 89 5.97 33.28 36.82
C SER A 89 6.80 33.25 35.51
N PRO A 90 7.34 34.35 34.97
CA PRO A 90 8.10 34.32 33.72
C PRO A 90 9.48 33.66 33.84
N MET A 91 10.14 33.75 35.01
CA MET A 91 11.45 33.12 35.24
C MET A 91 11.38 31.59 35.22
N VAL A 92 10.22 31.00 35.51
CA VAL A 92 10.00 29.55 35.45
C VAL A 92 9.41 29.14 34.09
N ILE A 93 8.42 29.88 33.58
CA ILE A 93 7.71 29.52 32.34
C ILE A 93 8.60 29.61 31.11
N LEU A 94 9.43 30.65 30.99
CA LEU A 94 10.27 30.84 29.79
C LEU A 94 11.31 29.71 29.64
N PRO A 95 12.12 29.35 30.67
CA PRO A 95 13.00 28.19 30.55
C PRO A 95 12.22 26.89 30.39
N ALA A 96 11.12 26.70 31.12
CA ALA A 96 10.33 25.47 31.04
C ALA A 96 9.82 25.24 29.61
N THR A 97 9.18 26.23 28.99
CA THR A 97 8.70 26.16 27.59
C THR A 97 9.85 26.01 26.59
N PHE A 98 10.96 26.72 26.79
CA PHE A 98 12.14 26.64 25.93
C PHE A 98 12.69 25.21 25.81
N PHE A 99 12.75 24.47 26.92
CA PHE A 99 13.26 23.09 26.94
C PHE A 99 12.18 22.03 26.68
N THR A 100 10.95 22.22 27.14
CA THR A 100 9.89 21.20 27.01
C THR A 100 9.39 21.05 25.58
N VAL A 101 9.25 22.14 24.82
CA VAL A 101 8.72 22.06 23.44
C VAL A 101 9.66 21.25 22.53
N PRO A 102 10.98 21.49 22.49
CA PRO A 102 11.90 20.66 21.71
C PRO A 102 11.89 19.21 22.19
N VAL A 103 11.99 18.98 23.50
CA VAL A 103 12.00 17.60 24.04
C VAL A 103 10.74 16.84 23.64
N PHE A 104 9.56 17.47 23.67
CA PHE A 104 8.31 16.85 23.26
C PHE A 104 8.27 16.56 21.76
N VAL A 105 8.65 17.53 20.92
CA VAL A 105 8.63 17.39 19.45
C VAL A 105 9.64 16.33 18.99
N PHE A 106 10.87 16.37 19.51
CA PHE A 106 11.87 15.35 19.22
C PHE A 106 11.46 13.99 19.79
N GLY A 107 10.89 13.94 21.00
CA GLY A 107 10.36 12.72 21.60
C GLY A 107 9.29 12.06 20.74
N LEU A 108 8.33 12.83 20.23
CA LEU A 108 7.32 12.37 19.29
C LEU A 108 7.94 11.88 17.98
N PHE A 109 8.92 12.60 17.44
CA PHE A 109 9.62 12.20 16.22
C PHE A 109 10.37 10.88 16.40
N PHE A 110 11.13 10.72 17.50
CA PHE A 110 11.82 9.47 17.82
C PHE A 110 10.83 8.32 18.06
N TRP A 111 9.72 8.58 18.74
CA TRP A 111 8.67 7.58 18.95
C TRP A 111 8.02 7.16 17.63
N GLN A 112 7.68 8.12 16.76
CA GLN A 112 7.18 7.83 15.41
C GLN A 112 8.20 7.04 14.58
N GLN A 113 9.48 7.41 14.62
CA GLN A 113 10.53 6.66 13.93
C GLN A 113 10.70 5.24 14.49
N ALA A 114 10.63 5.07 15.81
CA ALA A 114 10.71 3.76 16.45
C ALA A 114 9.52 2.88 16.05
N ASN A 115 8.30 3.43 16.06
CA ASN A 115 7.11 2.74 15.58
C ASN A 115 7.22 2.38 14.10
N LEU A 116 7.62 3.32 13.24
CA LEU A 116 7.82 3.06 11.81
C LEU A 116 8.87 1.96 11.57
N LYS A 117 9.96 1.95 12.35
CA LYS A 117 10.96 0.87 12.30
C LYS A 117 10.36 -0.47 12.73
N ALA A 118 9.56 -0.50 13.79
CA ALA A 118 8.88 -1.71 14.25
C ALA A 118 7.90 -2.25 13.20
N HIS A 119 7.09 -1.39 12.57
CA HIS A 119 6.19 -1.77 11.48
C HIS A 119 6.95 -2.29 10.25
N ARG A 120 8.14 -1.74 9.96
CA ARG A 120 8.98 -2.14 8.83
C ARG A 120 9.88 -3.35 9.09
N ALA A 121 10.04 -3.83 10.33
CA ALA A 121 10.94 -4.95 10.61
C ALA A 121 10.53 -6.21 9.81
N PRO A 122 11.46 -6.96 9.20
CA PRO A 122 11.08 -8.14 8.42
C PRO A 122 10.49 -9.25 9.32
N PRO A 123 9.73 -10.20 8.76
CA PRO A 123 9.38 -11.44 9.45
C PRO A 123 10.62 -12.23 9.86
N SER A 124 10.48 -13.09 10.87
CA SER A 124 11.58 -13.95 11.32
C SER A 124 12.03 -14.91 10.21
N ALA A 125 13.31 -15.28 10.19
CA ALA A 125 13.85 -16.24 9.22
C ALA A 125 13.07 -17.56 9.22
N SER A 126 12.68 -18.04 10.41
CA SER A 126 11.85 -19.24 10.57
C SER A 126 10.46 -19.11 9.95
N CYS A 127 9.90 -17.90 9.89
CA CYS A 127 8.63 -17.70 9.19
C CYS A 127 8.85 -17.73 7.67
N LEU A 128 9.87 -17.05 7.18
CA LEU A 128 10.15 -16.95 5.74
C LEU A 128 10.38 -18.30 5.06
N THR A 129 10.95 -19.27 5.78
CA THR A 129 11.25 -20.62 5.25
C THR A 129 10.13 -21.63 5.47
N ARG A 130 9.19 -21.35 6.37
CA ARG A 130 8.09 -22.26 6.72
C ARG A 130 6.97 -22.18 5.69
N LEU A 131 6.32 -23.32 5.45
CA LEU A 131 5.03 -23.36 4.75
C LEU A 131 3.88 -23.19 5.76
N HIS A 132 2.95 -22.32 5.43
CA HIS A 132 1.87 -21.91 6.31
C HIS A 132 0.58 -22.66 5.97
N PRO A 133 0.08 -23.54 6.87
CA PRO A 133 -1.14 -24.28 6.61
C PRO A 133 -2.36 -23.34 6.68
N VAL A 134 -3.20 -23.39 5.66
CA VAL A 134 -4.47 -22.68 5.58
C VAL A 134 -5.56 -23.60 5.06
N VAL A 135 -6.82 -23.24 5.28
CA VAL A 135 -7.98 -23.99 4.81
C VAL A 135 -8.92 -23.05 4.07
N LEU A 136 -9.13 -23.30 2.77
CA LEU A 136 -10.06 -22.55 1.92
C LEU A 136 -11.20 -23.48 1.49
N GLY A 137 -12.44 -23.16 1.86
CA GLY A 137 -13.61 -23.93 1.44
C GLY A 137 -13.59 -25.41 1.86
N GLY A 138 -12.82 -25.77 2.89
CA GLY A 138 -12.59 -27.15 3.34
C GLY A 138 -11.37 -27.85 2.72
N THR A 139 -10.71 -27.23 1.75
CA THR A 139 -9.46 -27.73 1.15
C THR A 139 -8.27 -27.22 1.96
N ALA A 140 -7.41 -28.13 2.42
CA ALA A 140 -6.14 -27.77 3.03
C ALA A 140 -5.17 -27.27 1.96
N LEU A 141 -4.50 -26.16 2.23
CA LEU A 141 -3.48 -25.56 1.37
C LEU A 141 -2.25 -25.20 2.21
N THR A 142 -1.09 -25.19 1.59
CA THR A 142 0.16 -24.71 2.18
C THR A 142 0.68 -23.49 1.42
N LEU A 143 0.75 -22.35 2.10
CA LEU A 143 1.19 -21.09 1.51
C LEU A 143 2.65 -20.80 1.88
N PRO A 144 3.54 -20.51 0.91
CA PRO A 144 4.80 -19.85 1.23
C PRO A 144 4.55 -18.38 1.59
N LEU A 145 5.44 -17.76 2.37
CA LEU A 145 5.39 -16.33 2.67
C LEU A 145 5.85 -15.47 1.47
N ALA A 146 5.18 -15.62 0.34
CA ALA A 146 5.49 -14.93 -0.90
C ALA A 146 4.81 -13.55 -0.96
N PRO A 147 5.50 -12.48 -1.42
CA PRO A 147 4.94 -11.14 -1.51
C PRO A 147 3.84 -11.01 -2.60
N ALA A 148 3.60 -12.06 -3.37
CA ALA A 148 2.51 -12.12 -4.35
C ALA A 148 1.15 -12.43 -3.73
N PHE A 149 1.12 -13.00 -2.51
CA PHE A 149 -0.13 -13.46 -1.92
C PHE A 149 -0.75 -12.45 -0.96
N SER A 150 -2.07 -12.39 -0.96
CA SER A 150 -2.87 -11.75 0.07
C SER A 150 -3.96 -12.72 0.53
N VAL A 151 -4.14 -12.82 1.85
CA VAL A 151 -5.06 -13.78 2.46
C VAL A 151 -6.18 -13.05 3.19
N GLY A 152 -7.43 -13.33 2.87
CA GLY A 152 -8.61 -12.76 3.51
C GLY A 152 -9.29 -13.74 4.49
N GLN A 153 -9.75 -13.21 5.62
CA GLN A 153 -10.61 -13.87 6.58
C GLN A 153 -11.89 -13.04 6.76
N GLY A 154 -13.06 -13.62 6.52
CA GLY A 154 -14.35 -12.92 6.64
C GLY A 154 -15.04 -12.65 5.32
N ARG A 155 -16.15 -11.91 5.36
CA ARG A 155 -17.02 -11.68 4.20
C ARG A 155 -16.46 -10.64 3.21
N GLU A 156 -15.50 -9.84 3.65
CA GLU A 156 -14.93 -8.72 2.89
C GLU A 156 -13.39 -8.72 2.94
N TYR A 157 -12.78 -7.59 2.60
CA TYR A 157 -11.32 -7.39 2.57
C TYR A 157 -10.65 -7.35 3.95
N ASP A 158 -11.37 -7.44 5.06
CA ASP A 158 -10.80 -7.32 6.40
C ASP A 158 -11.40 -8.38 7.37
N PRO A 159 -10.58 -9.10 8.15
CA PRO A 159 -9.11 -9.14 8.15
C PRO A 159 -8.46 -9.63 6.84
N SER A 160 -7.56 -8.83 6.25
CA SER A 160 -6.63 -9.30 5.21
C SER A 160 -5.17 -9.23 5.62
N TYR A 161 -4.41 -10.19 5.12
CA TYR A 161 -2.98 -10.36 5.32
C TYR A 161 -2.27 -10.25 3.96
N PRO A 162 -2.05 -9.03 3.45
CA PRO A 162 -1.15 -8.80 2.33
C PRO A 162 0.27 -9.22 2.74
N LEU A 163 0.79 -10.29 2.14
CA LEU A 163 2.04 -10.90 2.59
C LEU A 163 3.27 -10.13 2.12
N ASP A 164 3.11 -9.11 1.28
CA ASP A 164 4.12 -8.10 0.96
C ASP A 164 4.37 -7.11 2.11
N VAL A 165 3.37 -6.84 2.94
CA VAL A 165 3.50 -5.94 4.10
C VAL A 165 4.11 -6.71 5.28
N ASN A 166 5.26 -6.27 5.78
CA ASN A 166 6.01 -6.99 6.83
C ASN A 166 5.21 -7.22 8.11
N GLU A 167 4.47 -6.21 8.57
CA GLU A 167 3.60 -6.34 9.74
C GLU A 167 2.53 -7.41 9.55
N LYS A 168 1.82 -7.38 8.42
CA LYS A 168 0.76 -8.35 8.10
C LYS A 168 1.29 -9.75 7.84
N ALA A 169 2.46 -9.86 7.22
CA ALA A 169 3.17 -11.12 7.10
C ALA A 169 3.50 -11.70 8.49
N ARG A 170 4.01 -10.91 9.44
CA ARG A 170 4.28 -11.37 10.82
C ARG A 170 3.01 -11.80 11.55
N GLU A 171 1.93 -11.02 11.45
CA GLU A 171 0.62 -11.39 12.02
C GLU A 171 0.14 -12.74 11.47
N PHE A 172 0.25 -12.93 10.16
CA PHE A 172 -0.07 -14.20 9.49
C PHE A 172 0.82 -15.35 9.96
N CYS A 173 2.13 -15.13 10.10
CA CYS A 173 3.07 -16.12 10.67
C CYS A 173 2.63 -16.55 12.07
N ALA A 174 2.30 -15.58 12.93
CA ALA A 174 1.92 -15.83 14.31
C ALA A 174 0.63 -16.66 14.36
N LYS A 175 -0.39 -16.30 13.57
CA LYS A 175 -1.64 -17.06 13.49
C LYS A 175 -1.44 -18.49 13.00
N THR A 176 -0.70 -18.68 11.92
CA THR A 176 -0.47 -20.01 11.32
C THR A 176 0.45 -20.89 12.15
N SER A 177 1.27 -20.31 13.03
CA SER A 177 2.08 -21.06 13.99
C SER A 177 1.26 -21.77 15.07
N ALA A 178 0.03 -21.30 15.35
CA ALA A 178 -0.90 -21.94 16.28
C ALA A 178 -1.72 -23.08 15.63
N GLY A 179 -1.67 -23.23 14.32
CA GLY A 179 -2.38 -24.26 13.56
C GLY A 179 -2.93 -23.74 12.22
N PRO A 180 -3.60 -24.62 11.45
CA PRO A 180 -4.20 -24.24 10.17
C PRO A 180 -5.27 -23.15 10.36
N ILE A 181 -5.15 -22.06 9.61
CA ILE A 181 -6.14 -20.98 9.65
C ILE A 181 -7.20 -21.17 8.58
N LYS A 182 -8.47 -20.96 8.92
CA LYS A 182 -9.55 -20.89 7.92
C LYS A 182 -9.52 -19.53 7.23
N ILE A 183 -9.58 -19.54 5.91
CA ILE A 183 -9.55 -18.35 5.06
C ILE A 183 -10.77 -18.36 4.14
N THR A 184 -11.24 -17.17 3.78
CA THR A 184 -12.39 -16.99 2.88
C THR A 184 -11.97 -16.53 1.50
N ASN A 185 -10.78 -15.95 1.38
CA ASN A 185 -10.19 -15.51 0.12
C ASN A 185 -8.66 -15.70 0.11
N LEU A 186 -8.12 -16.03 -1.04
CA LEU A 186 -6.70 -16.07 -1.36
C LEU A 186 -6.49 -15.37 -2.71
N THR A 187 -5.73 -14.29 -2.74
CA THR A 187 -5.40 -13.54 -3.95
C THR A 187 -3.90 -13.66 -4.25
N ALA A 188 -3.56 -13.92 -5.50
CA ALA A 188 -2.21 -14.02 -6.02
C ALA A 188 -1.99 -12.97 -7.11
N ARG A 189 -1.15 -11.97 -6.84
CA ARG A 189 -0.75 -10.93 -7.79
C ARG A 189 0.54 -11.33 -8.48
N LEU A 190 0.43 -11.69 -9.75
CA LEU A 190 1.53 -12.24 -10.56
C LEU A 190 2.24 -11.17 -11.39
N THR A 191 1.62 -10.01 -11.59
CA THR A 191 2.29 -8.85 -12.20
C THR A 191 3.05 -8.01 -11.17
N PRO A 192 4.20 -7.41 -11.54
CA PRO A 192 4.86 -6.41 -10.70
C PRO A 192 3.98 -5.18 -10.55
N ASP A 193 3.74 -4.80 -9.30
CA ASP A 193 3.31 -3.45 -8.95
C ASP A 193 4.58 -2.71 -8.52
N TYR A 194 4.93 -1.66 -9.27
CA TYR A 194 6.21 -0.94 -9.17
C TYR A 194 6.28 0.00 -7.95
N THR A 195 5.34 -0.10 -7.00
CA THR A 195 5.47 0.63 -5.75
C THR A 195 6.75 0.21 -5.00
N ARG A 196 7.57 1.21 -4.63
CA ARG A 196 8.98 1.11 -4.18
C ARG A 196 9.26 0.14 -3.02
N HIS A 197 8.23 -0.36 -2.34
CA HIS A 197 8.34 -1.30 -1.22
C HIS A 197 8.20 -2.77 -1.63
N LEU A 198 7.51 -3.05 -2.74
CA LEU A 198 7.34 -4.41 -3.26
C LEU A 198 8.65 -4.94 -3.86
N THR A 199 9.44 -4.08 -4.50
CA THR A 199 10.67 -4.45 -5.22
C THR A 199 11.73 -5.08 -4.31
N VAL A 200 11.98 -4.54 -3.11
CA VAL A 200 13.06 -5.07 -2.24
C VAL A 200 12.74 -6.46 -1.69
N ARG A 201 11.47 -6.75 -1.39
CA ARG A 201 11.09 -8.06 -0.84
C ARG A 201 10.85 -9.09 -1.93
N ARG A 202 10.34 -8.65 -3.08
CA ARG A 202 10.23 -9.48 -4.28
C ARG A 202 11.59 -9.93 -4.75
N SER A 203 12.58 -9.04 -4.85
CA SER A 203 13.95 -9.42 -5.23
C SER A 203 14.56 -10.45 -4.27
N ALA A 204 14.39 -10.27 -2.96
CA ALA A 204 14.84 -11.25 -1.96
C ALA A 204 14.12 -12.61 -2.08
N PHE A 205 12.82 -12.62 -2.37
CA PHE A 205 12.06 -13.85 -2.62
C PHE A 205 12.47 -14.53 -3.94
N CYS A 206 12.76 -13.73 -4.96
CA CYS A 206 13.16 -14.15 -6.31
C CYS A 206 14.65 -14.51 -6.43
N ALA A 207 15.46 -14.23 -5.42
CA ALA A 207 16.88 -14.63 -5.38
C ALA A 207 17.10 -16.15 -5.32
N SER A 208 16.07 -16.92 -4.95
CA SER A 208 16.15 -18.39 -4.89
C SER A 208 14.99 -19.03 -5.63
N VAL A 209 15.30 -19.92 -6.58
CA VAL A 209 14.30 -20.67 -7.35
C VAL A 209 13.43 -21.50 -6.40
N LYS A 210 12.12 -21.47 -6.64
CA LYS A 210 11.12 -22.25 -5.90
C LYS A 210 10.45 -23.25 -6.83
N PRO A 211 9.95 -24.40 -6.31
CA PRO A 211 9.34 -25.44 -7.13
C PRO A 211 7.93 -25.08 -7.64
N TYR A 212 7.49 -23.83 -7.52
CA TYR A 212 6.15 -23.42 -7.91
C TYR A 212 6.15 -22.91 -9.35
N GLY A 213 5.22 -23.39 -10.19
CA GLY A 213 5.10 -22.92 -11.58
C GLY A 213 4.93 -21.40 -11.68
N TRP A 214 4.11 -20.83 -10.78
CA TRP A 214 3.88 -19.38 -10.69
C TRP A 214 5.07 -18.57 -10.18
N TRP A 215 6.09 -19.21 -9.58
CA TRP A 215 7.30 -18.51 -9.13
C TRP A 215 8.07 -17.95 -10.33
N HIS A 216 8.21 -18.74 -11.40
CA HIS A 216 8.88 -18.27 -12.62
C HIS A 216 8.16 -17.06 -13.21
N ASP A 217 6.83 -17.07 -13.16
CA ASP A 217 6.01 -16.00 -13.72
C ASP A 217 6.09 -14.73 -12.89
N LEU A 218 6.22 -14.88 -11.56
CA LEU A 218 6.45 -13.76 -10.66
C LEU A 218 7.86 -13.19 -10.81
N CYS A 219 8.89 -14.04 -10.85
CA CYS A 219 10.29 -13.62 -10.67
C CYS A 219 11.03 -13.32 -11.97
N ARG A 220 10.62 -13.89 -13.11
CA ARG A 220 11.18 -13.56 -14.42
C ARG A 220 10.86 -12.13 -14.87
N ARG A 221 9.83 -11.52 -14.29
CA ARG A 221 9.26 -10.20 -14.67
C ARG A 221 9.91 -8.99 -14.00
N GLU A 222 10.95 -9.17 -13.20
CA GLU A 222 11.59 -8.04 -12.49
C GLU A 222 12.47 -7.16 -13.40
N HIS A 223 12.79 -7.65 -14.61
CA HIS A 223 13.69 -6.97 -15.55
C HIS A 223 13.11 -6.72 -16.96
N ASP A 224 11.86 -7.11 -17.22
CA ASP A 224 11.18 -6.88 -18.50
C ASP A 224 10.11 -5.79 -18.35
N ASP A 225 10.30 -4.65 -19.02
CA ASP A 225 9.33 -3.54 -19.07
C ASP A 225 8.03 -3.93 -19.81
N ASN A 226 8.06 -5.02 -20.57
CA ASN A 226 6.94 -5.48 -21.38
C ASN A 226 6.67 -6.97 -21.12
N PRO A 227 6.01 -7.32 -20.00
CA PRO A 227 5.84 -8.73 -19.62
C PRO A 227 5.05 -9.49 -20.70
N PRO A 228 5.45 -10.73 -21.04
CA PRO A 228 4.71 -11.51 -22.02
C PRO A 228 3.24 -11.67 -21.60
N SER A 229 2.33 -11.43 -22.55
CA SER A 229 0.88 -11.34 -22.34
C SER A 229 0.23 -12.62 -21.83
N ASP A 230 0.96 -13.73 -21.73
CA ASP A 230 0.39 -15.09 -21.71
C ASP A 230 0.13 -15.66 -20.30
N TYR A 231 0.06 -14.79 -19.28
CA TYR A 231 -0.24 -15.19 -17.90
C TYR A 231 -1.27 -14.26 -17.25
N PRO A 232 -2.07 -14.78 -16.30
CA PRO A 232 -2.94 -13.94 -15.49
C PRO A 232 -2.14 -12.87 -14.75
N ARG A 233 -2.74 -11.69 -14.60
CA ARG A 233 -2.20 -10.58 -13.80
C ARG A 233 -2.47 -10.80 -12.31
N GLU A 234 -3.70 -11.17 -12.00
CA GLU A 234 -4.18 -11.50 -10.67
C GLU A 234 -5.05 -12.75 -10.73
N VAL A 235 -4.96 -13.61 -9.73
CA VAL A 235 -5.83 -14.79 -9.55
C VAL A 235 -6.34 -14.79 -8.12
N SER A 236 -7.65 -14.88 -7.94
CA SER A 236 -8.30 -14.93 -6.64
C SER A 236 -9.14 -16.20 -6.49
N PHE A 237 -9.01 -16.86 -5.34
CA PHE A 237 -9.78 -18.03 -4.93
C PHE A 237 -10.57 -17.70 -3.69
N TYR A 238 -11.86 -17.98 -3.68
CA TYR A 238 -12.74 -17.55 -2.60
C TYR A 238 -13.79 -18.60 -2.28
N VAL A 239 -14.31 -18.56 -1.05
CA VAL A 239 -15.37 -19.47 -0.60
C VAL A 239 -16.73 -18.95 -1.06
N LEU A 240 -17.44 -19.79 -1.82
CA LEU A 240 -18.77 -19.50 -2.34
C LEU A 240 -19.76 -19.31 -1.18
N GLY A 241 -20.53 -18.24 -1.21
CA GLY A 241 -21.53 -17.92 -0.16
C GLY A 241 -20.96 -17.32 1.12
N GLU A 242 -19.65 -17.38 1.35
CA GLU A 242 -18.99 -16.75 2.49
C GLU A 242 -18.29 -15.43 2.11
N TYR A 243 -17.67 -15.37 0.94
CA TYR A 243 -16.98 -14.17 0.46
C TYR A 243 -17.85 -13.37 -0.53
N ASN A 244 -17.89 -12.03 -0.39
CA ASN A 244 -18.59 -11.15 -1.31
C ASN A 244 -17.79 -10.93 -2.60
N SER A 245 -17.93 -11.87 -3.54
CA SER A 245 -17.19 -11.87 -4.80
C SER A 245 -17.50 -10.68 -5.71
N ARG A 246 -18.67 -10.02 -5.58
CA ARG A 246 -19.02 -8.82 -6.37
C ARG A 246 -18.00 -7.69 -6.22
N LYS A 247 -17.33 -7.60 -5.06
CA LYS A 247 -16.27 -6.60 -4.82
C LYS A 247 -14.99 -6.87 -5.62
N MET A 248 -14.77 -8.11 -6.06
CA MET A 248 -13.66 -8.48 -6.96
C MET A 248 -14.05 -8.42 -8.44
N HIS A 249 -15.13 -7.70 -8.77
CA HIS A 249 -15.73 -7.75 -10.10
C HIS A 249 -16.08 -9.18 -10.55
N ALA A 250 -16.27 -10.09 -9.60
CA ALA A 250 -16.53 -11.49 -9.88
C ALA A 250 -17.97 -11.70 -10.35
N PHE A 251 -18.11 -12.61 -11.30
CA PHE A 251 -19.39 -13.00 -11.84
C PHE A 251 -20.05 -14.05 -10.97
N SER A 252 -21.33 -13.83 -10.66
CA SER A 252 -22.19 -14.88 -10.13
C SER A 252 -22.82 -15.66 -11.28
N SER A 253 -23.17 -16.94 -11.05
CA SER A 253 -24.03 -17.72 -11.97
C SER A 253 -25.28 -16.94 -12.38
N ASP A 254 -25.81 -16.16 -11.45
CA ASP A 254 -27.03 -15.36 -11.59
C ASP A 254 -26.83 -14.20 -12.58
N GLU A 255 -25.60 -13.72 -12.74
CA GLU A 255 -25.26 -12.67 -13.70
C GLU A 255 -25.22 -13.22 -15.13
N LEU A 256 -24.70 -14.44 -15.31
CA LEU A 256 -24.80 -15.16 -16.59
C LEU A 256 -26.25 -15.45 -16.96
N GLU A 257 -27.10 -15.78 -16.00
CA GLU A 257 -28.54 -15.99 -16.24
C GLU A 257 -29.24 -14.69 -16.62
N ARG A 258 -28.96 -13.56 -15.94
CA ARG A 258 -29.49 -12.24 -16.33
C ARG A 258 -29.09 -11.85 -17.75
N LEU A 259 -27.83 -12.03 -18.11
CA LEU A 259 -27.33 -11.71 -19.45
C LEU A 259 -28.00 -12.55 -20.56
N LYS A 260 -28.46 -13.77 -20.26
CA LYS A 260 -29.26 -14.59 -21.18
C LYS A 260 -30.69 -14.06 -21.34
N VAL A 261 -31.28 -13.52 -20.27
CA VAL A 261 -32.64 -12.94 -20.27
C VAL A 261 -32.70 -11.66 -21.10
N ASP A 262 -31.61 -10.89 -21.13
CA ASP A 262 -31.52 -9.63 -21.88
C ASP A 262 -31.44 -9.82 -23.42
N GLY A 263 -31.51 -11.06 -23.91
CA GLY A 263 -31.68 -11.35 -25.35
C GLY A 263 -30.47 -11.00 -26.21
N LEU A 264 -29.28 -10.88 -25.62
CA LEU A 264 -28.06 -10.52 -26.34
C LEU A 264 -27.70 -11.60 -27.39
N THR A 265 -27.51 -11.18 -28.63
CA THR A 265 -27.10 -12.07 -29.72
C THR A 265 -25.69 -12.59 -29.48
N ALA A 266 -25.55 -13.90 -29.34
CA ALA A 266 -24.27 -14.55 -29.12
C ALA A 266 -23.60 -14.92 -30.46
N GLU A 267 -22.42 -14.38 -30.71
CA GLU A 267 -21.52 -14.72 -31.81
C GLU A 267 -20.63 -15.91 -31.40
N GLU A 268 -20.47 -16.90 -32.28
CA GLU A 268 -19.58 -18.04 -32.02
C GLU A 268 -18.18 -17.76 -32.60
N LEU A 269 -17.17 -17.73 -31.72
CA LEU A 269 -15.78 -17.41 -32.08
C LEU A 269 -14.91 -18.65 -32.32
N GLY A 270 -15.53 -19.84 -32.36
CA GLY A 270 -14.84 -21.13 -32.45
C GLY A 270 -14.37 -21.67 -31.10
N ARG A 271 -13.91 -22.93 -31.10
CA ARG A 271 -13.49 -23.70 -29.90
C ARG A 271 -14.53 -23.70 -28.76
N GLY A 272 -15.82 -23.57 -29.10
CA GLY A 272 -16.91 -23.51 -28.12
C GLY A 272 -16.94 -22.22 -27.29
N VAL A 273 -16.29 -21.15 -27.77
CA VAL A 273 -16.33 -19.81 -27.18
C VAL A 273 -17.45 -19.01 -27.84
N ARG A 274 -18.30 -18.38 -27.01
CA ARG A 274 -19.35 -17.48 -27.48
C ARG A 274 -19.14 -16.08 -26.92
N ARG A 275 -19.28 -15.07 -27.77
CA ARG A 275 -19.20 -13.64 -27.42
C ARG A 275 -20.56 -12.99 -27.50
N PHE A 276 -20.87 -12.11 -26.57
CA PHE A 276 -22.00 -11.18 -26.64
C PHE A 276 -21.59 -9.85 -26.00
N GLY A 277 -22.33 -8.76 -26.22
CA GLY A 277 -21.94 -7.44 -25.70
C GLY A 277 -23.12 -6.54 -25.42
N ASP A 278 -22.92 -5.61 -24.48
CA ASP A 278 -23.92 -4.63 -24.02
C ASP A 278 -23.57 -3.19 -24.47
N GLY A 279 -22.63 -3.04 -25.41
CA GLY A 279 -22.10 -1.75 -25.88
C GLY A 279 -20.97 -1.17 -25.03
N HIS A 280 -20.82 -1.60 -23.77
CA HIS A 280 -19.73 -1.18 -22.88
C HIS A 280 -18.69 -2.29 -22.66
N TYR A 281 -19.15 -3.53 -22.55
CA TYR A 281 -18.35 -4.71 -22.31
C TYR A 281 -18.61 -5.79 -23.37
N SER A 282 -17.57 -6.57 -23.63
CA SER A 282 -17.68 -7.85 -24.33
C SER A 282 -17.65 -8.97 -23.31
N TYR A 283 -18.66 -9.81 -23.31
CA TYR A 283 -18.77 -10.98 -22.47
C TYR A 283 -18.45 -12.23 -23.27
N PHE A 284 -17.73 -13.16 -22.65
CA PHE A 284 -17.33 -14.41 -23.26
C PHE A 284 -17.71 -15.58 -22.37
N THR A 285 -18.28 -16.61 -22.98
CA THR A 285 -18.58 -17.88 -22.32
C THR A 285 -17.85 -19.01 -23.02
N ARG A 286 -17.64 -20.10 -22.29
CA ARG A 286 -16.91 -21.27 -22.76
C ARG A 286 -17.73 -22.53 -22.54
N ARG A 287 -17.80 -23.39 -23.55
CA ARG A 287 -18.52 -24.67 -23.46
C ARG A 287 -17.81 -25.70 -22.60
N ASP A 288 -16.48 -25.68 -22.59
CA ASP A 288 -15.64 -26.65 -21.89
C ASP A 288 -15.52 -26.39 -20.38
N VAL A 289 -15.87 -25.17 -19.91
CA VAL A 289 -15.90 -24.80 -18.50
C VAL A 289 -17.30 -24.30 -18.12
N PRO A 290 -18.17 -25.16 -17.56
CA PRO A 290 -19.52 -24.77 -17.17
C PRO A 290 -19.53 -23.58 -16.21
N GLY A 291 -20.35 -22.56 -16.52
CA GLY A 291 -20.45 -21.35 -15.71
C GLY A 291 -19.29 -20.35 -15.90
N TYR A 292 -18.39 -20.60 -16.85
CA TYR A 292 -17.37 -19.62 -17.25
C TYR A 292 -18.00 -18.37 -17.84
N LEU A 293 -17.65 -17.23 -17.24
CA LEU A 293 -17.95 -15.91 -17.77
C LEU A 293 -16.71 -15.04 -17.67
N ALA A 294 -16.29 -14.46 -18.80
CA ALA A 294 -15.30 -13.40 -18.85
C ALA A 294 -15.96 -12.10 -19.30
N ARG A 295 -15.74 -11.01 -18.58
CA ARG A 295 -16.10 -9.66 -19.00
C ARG A 295 -14.83 -8.94 -19.40
N CYS A 296 -14.84 -8.40 -20.60
CA CYS A 296 -13.70 -7.69 -21.15
C CYS A 296 -14.12 -6.29 -21.61
N TYR A 297 -13.20 -5.35 -21.51
CA TYR A 297 -13.30 -4.05 -22.16
C TYR A 297 -12.07 -3.84 -23.04
N ALA A 298 -12.26 -3.13 -24.15
CA ALA A 298 -11.17 -2.80 -25.04
C ALA A 298 -10.23 -1.77 -24.40
N THR A 299 -8.93 -2.00 -24.49
CA THR A 299 -7.88 -1.16 -23.92
C THR A 299 -6.84 -0.80 -24.98
N GLY A 300 -6.04 0.24 -24.70
CA GLY A 300 -5.01 0.76 -25.60
C GLY A 300 -5.52 1.75 -26.66
N PRO A 301 -4.61 2.46 -27.35
CA PRO A 301 -4.96 3.52 -28.29
C PRO A 301 -5.71 3.01 -29.52
N MET A 302 -5.44 1.77 -29.96
CA MET A 302 -6.11 1.13 -31.09
C MET A 302 -7.28 0.23 -30.67
N LYS A 303 -7.55 0.06 -29.36
CA LYS A 303 -8.63 -0.80 -28.83
C LYS A 303 -8.57 -2.26 -29.33
N THR A 304 -7.39 -2.74 -29.68
CA THR A 304 -7.16 -4.12 -30.18
C THR A 304 -7.00 -5.13 -29.05
N ASP A 305 -6.56 -4.67 -27.88
CA ASP A 305 -6.36 -5.50 -26.71
C ASP A 305 -7.60 -5.50 -25.82
N LEU A 306 -7.86 -6.63 -25.18
CA LEU A 306 -8.91 -6.82 -24.21
C LEU A 306 -8.31 -6.96 -22.81
N ALA A 307 -8.78 -6.13 -21.88
CA ALA A 307 -8.60 -6.34 -20.46
C ALA A 307 -9.79 -7.12 -19.93
N CYS A 308 -9.54 -8.35 -19.50
CA CYS A 308 -10.57 -9.33 -19.15
C CYS A 308 -10.49 -9.72 -17.67
N VAL A 309 -11.66 -9.84 -17.06
CA VAL A 309 -11.86 -10.52 -15.78
C VAL A 309 -12.70 -11.75 -16.06
N ALA A 310 -12.20 -12.94 -15.76
CA ALA A 310 -12.94 -14.20 -15.89
C ALA A 310 -13.20 -14.82 -14.53
N GLY A 311 -14.35 -15.50 -14.38
CA GLY A 311 -14.66 -16.23 -13.17
C GLY A 311 -15.65 -17.38 -13.38
N TYR A 312 -15.57 -18.37 -12.49
CA TYR A 312 -16.47 -19.52 -12.42
C TYR A 312 -16.33 -20.27 -11.08
N ARG A 313 -17.14 -21.31 -10.88
CA ARG A 313 -17.01 -22.22 -9.73
C ARG A 313 -15.92 -23.24 -9.98
N LEU A 314 -14.81 -23.16 -9.25
CA LEU A 314 -13.69 -24.10 -9.35
C LEU A 314 -14.02 -25.46 -8.71
N THR A 315 -14.72 -25.44 -7.57
CA THR A 315 -15.26 -26.61 -6.89
C THR A 315 -16.69 -26.33 -6.41
N SER A 316 -17.32 -27.28 -5.71
CA SER A 316 -18.63 -27.07 -5.08
C SER A 316 -18.61 -25.98 -3.99
N ARG A 317 -17.43 -25.62 -3.46
CA ARG A 317 -17.28 -24.63 -2.38
C ARG A 317 -16.36 -23.46 -2.72
N ILE A 318 -15.55 -23.56 -3.76
CA ILE A 318 -14.53 -22.56 -4.12
C ILE A 318 -14.85 -21.97 -5.49
N GLY A 319 -14.86 -20.65 -5.57
CA GLY A 319 -14.86 -19.90 -6.82
C GLY A 319 -13.44 -19.46 -7.20
N ILE A 320 -13.23 -19.23 -8.49
CA ILE A 320 -11.99 -18.65 -9.03
C ILE A 320 -12.35 -17.41 -9.85
N ILE A 321 -11.55 -16.37 -9.71
CA ILE A 321 -11.54 -15.17 -10.57
C ILE A 321 -10.12 -14.94 -11.01
N TYR A 322 -9.90 -14.53 -12.26
CA TYR A 322 -8.59 -14.13 -12.70
C TYR A 322 -8.66 -13.03 -13.76
N GLU A 323 -7.64 -12.19 -13.76
CA GLU A 323 -7.50 -11.07 -14.70
C GLU A 323 -6.42 -11.37 -15.73
N PHE A 324 -6.65 -11.01 -16.99
CA PHE A 324 -5.66 -11.19 -18.05
C PHE A 324 -5.83 -10.17 -19.17
N LEU A 325 -4.77 -10.00 -19.96
CA LEU A 325 -4.75 -9.16 -21.16
C LEU A 325 -4.55 -10.07 -22.37
N THR A 326 -5.36 -9.88 -23.41
CA THR A 326 -5.22 -10.65 -24.66
C THR A 326 -5.69 -9.82 -25.84
N PRO A 327 -5.08 -9.95 -27.03
CA PRO A 327 -5.67 -9.45 -28.25
C PRO A 327 -7.06 -10.06 -28.49
N ALA A 328 -7.99 -9.26 -29.02
CA ALA A 328 -9.39 -9.67 -29.19
C ALA A 328 -9.57 -10.88 -30.12
N ASP A 329 -8.77 -10.94 -31.19
CA ASP A 329 -8.75 -11.99 -32.21
C ASP A 329 -8.23 -13.34 -31.68
N THR A 330 -7.36 -13.32 -30.67
CA THR A 330 -6.75 -14.53 -30.09
C THR A 330 -7.43 -15.00 -28.80
N PHE A 331 -8.51 -14.35 -28.35
CA PHE A 331 -9.20 -14.71 -27.10
C PHE A 331 -9.61 -16.19 -27.06
N ALA A 332 -10.23 -16.69 -28.12
CA ALA A 332 -10.72 -18.08 -28.17
C ALA A 332 -9.58 -19.10 -28.08
N GLU A 333 -8.38 -18.73 -28.54
CA GLU A 333 -7.20 -19.56 -28.46
C GLU A 333 -6.51 -19.49 -27.09
N LYS A 334 -6.30 -18.28 -26.56
CA LYS A 334 -5.51 -18.07 -25.35
C LYS A 334 -6.29 -18.22 -24.05
N SER A 335 -7.61 -18.01 -24.05
CA SER A 335 -8.43 -18.07 -22.81
C SER A 335 -8.30 -19.40 -22.05
N ALA A 336 -8.12 -20.51 -22.75
CA ALA A 336 -7.89 -21.82 -22.16
C ALA A 336 -6.54 -21.94 -21.44
N SER A 337 -5.47 -21.37 -22.01
CA SER A 337 -4.15 -21.40 -21.38
C SER A 337 -4.09 -20.49 -20.15
N PHE A 338 -4.74 -19.32 -20.18
CA PHE A 338 -4.90 -18.48 -18.99
C PHE A 338 -5.64 -19.21 -17.86
N ASP A 339 -6.74 -19.90 -18.19
CA ASP A 339 -7.49 -20.69 -17.20
C ASP A 339 -6.64 -21.80 -16.58
N GLN A 340 -5.91 -22.55 -17.42
CA GLN A 340 -5.01 -23.61 -16.96
C GLN A 340 -3.95 -23.06 -16.00
N ARG A 341 -3.34 -21.93 -16.34
CA ARG A 341 -2.33 -21.27 -15.49
C ARG A 341 -2.93 -20.75 -14.19
N ALA A 342 -4.14 -20.20 -14.21
CA ALA A 342 -4.85 -19.77 -13.01
C ALA A 342 -5.13 -20.97 -12.07
N ARG A 343 -5.56 -22.12 -12.61
CA ARG A 343 -5.75 -23.36 -11.84
C ARG A 343 -4.44 -23.90 -11.27
N GLN A 344 -3.35 -23.84 -12.02
CA GLN A 344 -2.02 -24.27 -11.56
C GLN A 344 -1.56 -23.53 -10.30
N VAL A 345 -1.93 -22.24 -10.13
CA VAL A 345 -1.66 -21.53 -8.87
C VAL A 345 -2.31 -22.24 -7.70
N PHE A 346 -3.59 -22.60 -7.81
CA PHE A 346 -4.31 -23.32 -6.75
C PHE A 346 -3.73 -24.70 -6.49
N ASP A 347 -3.49 -25.47 -7.55
CA ASP A 347 -3.02 -26.85 -7.43
C ASP A 347 -1.60 -26.93 -6.88
N SER A 348 -0.75 -25.93 -7.11
CA SER A 348 0.60 -25.85 -6.51
C SER A 348 0.62 -25.58 -5.00
N LEU A 349 -0.53 -25.21 -4.43
CA LEU A 349 -0.69 -24.88 -3.02
C LEU A 349 -1.42 -25.99 -2.24
N LYS A 350 -1.98 -27.00 -2.92
CA LYS A 350 -2.50 -28.22 -2.28
C LYS A 350 -1.35 -29.13 -1.89
#